data_AF-G2Y5C1-F1
#
_entry.id   AF-G2Y5C1-F1
#
_cell.length_a   1.000
_cell.length_b   1.000
_cell.length_c   1.000
_cell.angle_alpha   90.00
_cell.angle_beta   90.00
_cell.angle_gamma   90.00
#
_symmetry.space_group_name_H-M   'P 1'
#
loop_
_entity.id
_entity.type
_entity.pdbx_description
1 polymer ?
#
loop_
_entity_poly.entity_id
_entity_poly.type
_entity_poly.pdbx_seq_one_letter_code
_entity_poly.pdbx_strand_id
1 'polypeptide(L)'
;MLKILSEVMANKKTQAKKTNLPPILPKPPSLVEEHDSLYWLEGTQSLQITIAYNEDKTQEETAAYMATMIDRVGEYGPWAVKIDLLIHPRIIRRWESLSIYTQHVSEMMALVEKINNSFTNLTHINVRLEIDFSNFQQIKLAACFLAFKAHWSLSYYIEDNPILFEISTQGYLMRRLRGVYHRDCKS
;
A
#
# COMPACT_ATOMS: atom_id res chain seq x y z
N MET A 1 -57.63 -25.73 -41.32
CA MET A 1 -56.76 -24.62 -40.87
C MET A 1 -55.98 -25.13 -39.67
N LEU A 2 -54.71 -25.60 -39.84
CA LEU A 2 -53.46 -24.82 -39.63
C LEU A 2 -53.46 -24.14 -38.25
N LYS A 3 -52.64 -24.45 -37.23
CA LYS A 3 -51.17 -24.66 -37.12
C LYS A 3 -50.90 -25.33 -35.73
N ILE A 4 -50.13 -26.41 -35.58
CA ILE A 4 -48.65 -26.48 -35.49
C ILE A 4 -48.07 -25.98 -34.13
N LEU A 5 -47.49 -26.94 -33.38
CA LEU A 5 -46.32 -26.90 -32.48
C LEU A 5 -46.35 -26.07 -31.18
N SER A 6 -46.34 -26.78 -30.03
CA SER A 6 -45.24 -26.67 -29.06
C SER A 6 -45.20 -27.91 -28.19
N GLU A 7 -44.71 -28.97 -28.83
CA GLU A 7 -44.19 -30.15 -28.17
C GLU A 7 -42.89 -29.77 -27.41
N VAL A 8 -42.65 -30.52 -26.33
CA VAL A 8 -41.31 -30.98 -25.92
C VAL A 8 -40.52 -30.10 -24.92
N MET A 9 -40.11 -30.82 -23.87
CA MET A 9 -38.98 -30.57 -22.97
C MET A 9 -39.18 -29.64 -21.76
N ALA A 10 -39.79 -30.24 -20.74
CA ALA A 10 -39.33 -30.09 -19.35
C ALA A 10 -37.81 -30.34 -19.28
N ASN A 11 -37.02 -29.29 -19.47
CA ASN A 11 -35.58 -29.36 -19.44
C ASN A 11 -35.08 -29.18 -18.00
N LYS A 12 -34.32 -30.19 -17.56
CA LYS A 12 -33.64 -30.31 -16.28
C LYS A 12 -32.87 -29.04 -15.95
N LYS A 13 -33.33 -28.28 -14.95
CA LYS A 13 -32.45 -27.36 -14.22
C LYS A 13 -31.58 -28.21 -13.28
N THR A 14 -30.48 -28.72 -13.83
CA THR A 14 -29.35 -29.24 -13.09
C THR A 14 -28.82 -28.08 -12.24
N GLN A 15 -29.17 -28.05 -10.95
CA GLN A 15 -28.44 -27.26 -9.97
C GLN A 15 -27.00 -27.76 -9.98
N ALA A 16 -26.11 -26.97 -10.58
CA ALA A 16 -24.67 -27.13 -10.39
C ALA A 16 -24.42 -27.03 -8.88
N LYS A 17 -24.12 -28.17 -8.27
CA LYS A 17 -23.57 -28.29 -6.92
C LYS A 17 -22.35 -27.36 -6.91
N LYS A 18 -22.42 -26.22 -6.22
CA LYS A 18 -21.23 -25.43 -5.89
C LYS A 18 -20.32 -26.38 -5.13
N THR A 19 -19.28 -26.85 -5.80
CA THR A 19 -18.15 -27.52 -5.17
C THR A 19 -17.62 -26.51 -4.16
N ASN A 20 -17.95 -26.72 -2.88
CA ASN A 20 -17.29 -26.05 -1.77
C ASN A 20 -15.85 -26.54 -1.80
N LEU A 21 -15.02 -25.86 -2.60
CA LEU A 21 -13.58 -25.98 -2.49
C LEU A 21 -13.23 -25.65 -1.03
N PRO A 22 -12.36 -26.45 -0.38
CA PRO A 22 -11.89 -26.10 0.95
C PRO A 22 -11.33 -24.68 0.92
N PRO A 23 -11.53 -23.88 1.99
CA PRO A 23 -10.94 -22.56 2.08
C PRO A 23 -9.45 -22.68 1.78
N ILE A 24 -8.99 -21.99 0.74
CA ILE A 24 -7.58 -21.95 0.40
C ILE A 24 -6.90 -21.28 1.59
N LEU A 25 -6.15 -22.07 2.37
CA LEU A 25 -5.37 -21.54 3.49
C LEU A 25 -4.37 -20.53 2.92
N PRO A 26 -4.28 -19.32 3.50
CA PRO A 26 -3.30 -18.36 3.04
C PRO A 26 -1.90 -18.96 3.18
N LYS A 27 -1.05 -18.64 2.21
CA LYS A 27 0.36 -19.03 2.23
C LYS A 27 1.02 -18.40 3.47
N PRO A 28 1.74 -19.16 4.30
CA PRO A 28 2.41 -18.59 5.49
C PRO A 28 3.47 -17.56 5.08
N PRO A 29 3.75 -16.55 5.92
CA PRO A 29 4.71 -15.48 5.61
C PRO A 29 6.10 -16.00 5.23
N SER A 30 6.55 -17.08 5.87
CA SER A 30 7.84 -17.73 5.62
C SER A 30 8.01 -18.33 4.21
N LEU A 31 6.91 -18.49 3.46
CA LEU A 31 6.94 -18.98 2.09
C LEU A 31 6.79 -17.86 1.07
N VAL A 32 6.42 -16.64 1.49
CA VAL A 32 6.31 -15.49 0.58
C VAL A 32 7.67 -15.23 -0.03
N GLU A 33 7.69 -14.93 -1.34
CA GLU A 33 8.95 -14.64 -2.02
C GLU A 33 9.56 -13.37 -1.44
N GLU A 34 10.87 -13.42 -1.18
CA GLU A 34 11.58 -12.32 -0.53
C GLU A 34 11.60 -11.07 -1.42
N HIS A 35 11.58 -9.91 -0.78
CA HIS A 35 11.70 -8.61 -1.43
C HIS A 35 12.45 -7.67 -0.48
N ASP A 36 13.47 -6.96 -0.96
CA ASP A 36 14.38 -6.19 -0.10
C ASP A 36 13.66 -5.12 0.77
N SER A 37 12.55 -4.57 0.28
CA SER A 37 11.71 -3.62 1.01
C SER A 37 10.76 -4.25 2.05
N LEU A 38 10.61 -5.58 2.11
CA LEU A 38 9.62 -6.25 2.94
C LEU A 38 10.29 -7.14 3.97
N TYR A 39 10.01 -6.90 5.24
CA TYR A 39 10.57 -7.69 6.32
C TYR A 39 9.50 -8.11 7.32
N TRP A 40 9.34 -9.43 7.47
CA TRP A 40 8.34 -10.02 8.35
C TRP A 40 8.89 -10.27 9.76
N LEU A 41 8.16 -9.78 10.77
CA LEU A 41 8.46 -9.97 12.18
C LEU A 41 7.44 -10.91 12.80
N GLU A 42 7.75 -12.22 12.82
CA GLU A 42 6.85 -13.26 13.36
C GLU A 42 6.45 -12.97 14.81
N GLY A 43 7.41 -12.58 15.67
CA GLY A 43 7.17 -12.37 17.10
C GLY A 43 6.16 -11.26 17.42
N THR A 44 6.01 -10.27 16.53
CA THR A 44 5.04 -9.17 16.69
C THR A 44 3.96 -9.17 15.62
N GLN A 45 3.92 -10.20 14.77
CA GLN A 45 3.04 -10.29 13.59
C GLN A 45 3.00 -8.99 12.78
N SER A 46 4.18 -8.39 12.60
CA SER A 46 4.33 -7.07 11.99
C SER A 46 5.04 -7.17 10.65
N LEU A 47 4.55 -6.44 9.65
CA LEU A 47 5.26 -6.27 8.39
C LEU A 47 5.96 -4.92 8.39
N GLN A 48 7.28 -4.93 8.19
CA GLN A 48 8.04 -3.72 7.90
C GLN A 48 8.08 -3.51 6.38
N ILE A 49 7.79 -2.28 5.95
CA ILE A 49 7.79 -1.88 4.53
C ILE A 49 8.70 -0.67 4.39
N THR A 50 9.73 -0.79 3.55
CA THR A 50 10.69 0.28 3.30
C THR A 50 10.54 0.81 1.88
N ILE A 51 10.12 2.07 1.74
CA ILE A 51 9.95 2.72 0.45
C ILE A 51 11.15 3.63 0.22
N ALA A 52 12.05 3.18 -0.66
CA ALA A 52 13.22 3.94 -1.07
C ALA A 52 13.20 4.08 -2.59
N TYR A 53 12.99 5.31 -3.04
CA TYR A 53 13.21 5.68 -4.42
C TYR A 53 14.73 5.94 -4.55
N ASN A 54 15.45 5.16 -5.37
CA ASN A 54 16.91 5.25 -5.50
C ASN A 54 17.31 6.03 -6.75
N GLU A 55 18.28 6.94 -6.62
CA GLU A 55 18.80 7.73 -7.75
C GLU A 55 19.52 6.88 -8.81
N ASP A 56 20.03 5.71 -8.40
CA ASP A 56 20.80 4.81 -9.28
C ASP A 56 19.93 3.94 -10.19
N LYS A 57 18.60 3.99 -10.04
CA LYS A 57 17.64 3.21 -10.85
C LYS A 57 16.95 4.10 -11.87
N THR A 58 16.64 3.55 -13.05
CA THR A 58 15.78 4.25 -14.01
C THR A 58 14.34 4.34 -13.49
N GLN A 59 13.54 5.19 -14.11
CA GLN A 59 12.12 5.36 -13.78
C GLN A 59 11.34 4.03 -13.98
N GLU A 60 11.66 3.28 -15.03
CA GLU A 60 11.05 1.98 -15.34
C GLU A 60 11.47 0.90 -14.34
N GLU A 61 12.75 0.87 -13.95
CA GLU A 61 13.26 -0.07 -12.93
C GLU A 61 12.62 0.19 -11.57
N THR A 62 12.44 1.46 -11.22
CA THR A 62 11.75 1.87 -10.00
C THR A 62 10.27 1.47 -10.05
N ALA A 63 9.59 1.68 -11.17
CA ALA A 63 8.20 1.28 -11.36
C ALA A 63 8.02 -0.24 -11.21
N ALA A 64 8.89 -1.03 -11.84
CA ALA A 64 8.85 -2.49 -11.76
C ALA A 64 9.11 -2.97 -10.33
N TYR A 65 10.11 -2.38 -9.66
CA TYR A 65 10.43 -2.68 -8.27
C TYR A 65 9.23 -2.41 -7.34
N MET A 66 8.62 -1.23 -7.46
CA MET A 66 7.44 -0.87 -6.67
C MET A 66 6.24 -1.77 -6.98
N ALA A 67 6.01 -2.11 -8.26
CA ALA A 67 4.92 -3.01 -8.64
C ALA A 67 5.08 -4.41 -8.03
N THR A 68 6.29 -4.98 -8.09
CA THR A 68 6.59 -6.26 -7.45
C THR A 68 6.40 -6.19 -5.95
N MET A 69 6.95 -5.17 -5.28
CA MET A 69 6.75 -4.95 -3.85
C MET A 69 5.26 -4.90 -3.48
N ILE A 70 4.46 -4.08 -4.17
CA ILE A 70 3.03 -3.90 -3.92
C ILE A 70 2.29 -5.22 -4.08
N ASP A 71 2.63 -6.03 -5.08
CA ASP A 71 1.97 -7.32 -5.24
C ASP A 71 2.24 -8.26 -4.05
N ARG A 72 3.50 -8.35 -3.62
CA ARG A 72 3.95 -9.18 -2.49
C ARG A 72 3.42 -8.72 -1.14
N VAL A 73 3.25 -7.41 -0.93
CA VAL A 73 2.68 -6.85 0.31
C VAL A 73 1.34 -7.50 0.63
N GLY A 74 0.51 -7.77 -0.38
CA GLY A 74 -0.80 -8.38 -0.17
C GLY A 74 -0.76 -9.81 0.40
N GLU A 75 0.31 -10.57 0.16
CA GLU A 75 0.45 -11.96 0.66
C GLU A 75 0.55 -12.02 2.19
N TYR A 76 1.01 -10.95 2.84
CA TYR A 76 1.11 -10.84 4.30
C TYR A 76 -0.21 -10.43 4.97
N GLY A 77 -1.20 -9.97 4.20
CA GLY A 77 -2.44 -9.39 4.70
C GLY A 77 -3.25 -10.25 5.68
N PRO A 78 -3.35 -11.57 5.48
CA PRO A 78 -4.02 -12.46 6.43
C PRO A 78 -3.30 -12.60 7.78
N TRP A 79 -2.02 -12.26 7.84
CA TRP A 79 -1.14 -12.55 8.99
C TRP A 79 -0.78 -11.31 9.79
N ALA A 80 -0.57 -10.18 9.13
CA ALA A 80 -0.09 -8.96 9.76
C ALA A 80 -1.18 -8.28 10.59
N VAL A 81 -0.89 -8.03 11.87
CA VAL A 81 -1.73 -7.20 12.76
C VAL A 81 -1.25 -5.75 12.81
N LYS A 82 -0.02 -5.50 12.36
CA LYS A 82 0.63 -4.19 12.37
C LYS A 82 1.51 -4.01 11.14
N ILE A 83 1.57 -2.79 10.62
CA ILE A 83 2.56 -2.38 9.61
C ILE A 83 3.44 -1.28 10.19
N ASP A 84 4.75 -1.39 10.00
CA ASP A 84 5.71 -0.31 10.20
C ASP A 84 6.24 0.10 8.82
N LEU A 85 5.77 1.23 8.30
CA LEU A 85 6.12 1.76 6.99
C LEU A 85 7.16 2.87 7.15
N LEU A 86 8.32 2.71 6.54
CA LEU A 86 9.40 3.68 6.50
C LEU A 86 9.56 4.23 5.08
N ILE A 87 9.51 5.55 4.94
CA ILE A 87 9.81 6.24 3.69
C ILE A 87 11.19 6.84 3.79
N HIS A 88 12.03 6.51 2.81
CA HIS A 88 13.30 7.17 2.52
C HIS A 88 13.10 8.04 1.26
N PRO A 89 12.76 9.32 1.43
CA PRO A 89 12.46 10.21 0.33
C PRO A 89 13.77 10.77 -0.27
N ARG A 90 14.70 9.88 -0.63
CA ARG A 90 16.01 10.23 -1.21
C ARG A 90 15.89 11.01 -2.54
N ILE A 91 14.74 10.92 -3.22
CA ILE A 91 14.56 11.49 -4.58
C ILE A 91 14.02 12.92 -4.60
N ILE A 92 13.43 13.45 -3.52
CA ILE A 92 12.81 14.78 -3.60
C ILE A 92 13.84 15.89 -3.35
N ARG A 93 14.89 15.92 -4.19
CA ARG A 93 15.72 17.11 -4.38
C ARG A 93 14.84 18.24 -4.96
N ARG A 94 15.34 19.49 -4.92
CA ARG A 94 14.57 20.72 -5.21
C ARG A 94 13.76 20.72 -6.54
N TRP A 95 13.97 19.76 -7.44
CA TRP A 95 13.40 19.72 -8.79
C TRP A 95 13.16 18.28 -9.28
N GLU A 96 12.47 17.44 -8.52
CA GLU A 96 11.90 16.22 -9.10
C GLU A 96 10.97 16.62 -10.26
N SER A 97 11.07 15.93 -11.40
CA SER A 97 10.18 16.22 -12.53
C SER A 97 8.73 15.88 -12.14
N LEU A 98 7.78 16.67 -12.64
CA LEU A 98 6.36 16.46 -12.30
C LEU A 98 5.89 15.04 -12.67
N SER A 99 6.44 14.45 -13.73
CA SER A 99 6.13 13.08 -14.14
C SER A 99 6.61 12.03 -13.13
N ILE A 100 7.82 12.18 -12.58
CA ILE A 100 8.36 11.26 -11.56
C ILE A 100 7.53 11.40 -10.27
N TYR A 101 7.26 12.63 -9.84
CA TYR A 101 6.40 12.87 -8.67
C TYR A 101 5.03 12.22 -8.81
N THR A 102 4.39 12.39 -9.98
CA THR A 102 3.06 11.84 -10.26
C THR A 102 3.09 10.31 -10.25
N GLN A 103 4.16 9.69 -10.77
CA GLN A 103 4.34 8.24 -10.68
C GLN A 103 4.45 7.79 -9.23
N HIS A 104 5.28 8.45 -8.42
CA HIS A 104 5.43 8.09 -7.00
C HIS A 104 4.11 8.21 -6.24
N VAL A 105 3.33 9.26 -6.50
CA VAL A 105 1.97 9.40 -5.94
C VAL A 105 1.08 8.21 -6.36
N SER A 106 1.12 7.80 -7.62
CA SER A 106 0.36 6.64 -8.11
C SER A 106 0.77 5.33 -7.44
N GLU A 107 2.07 5.09 -7.27
CA GLU A 107 2.61 3.90 -6.60
C GLU A 107 2.21 3.86 -5.12
N MET A 108 2.28 5.01 -4.43
CA MET A 108 1.88 5.15 -3.03
C MET A 108 0.37 4.92 -2.85
N MET A 109 -0.45 5.42 -3.77
CA MET A 109 -1.90 5.15 -3.76
C MET A 109 -2.21 3.68 -4.03
N ALA A 110 -1.52 3.04 -4.97
CA ALA A 110 -1.67 1.61 -5.23
C ALA A 110 -1.26 0.76 -4.03
N LEU A 111 -0.18 1.13 -3.32
CA LEU A 111 0.21 0.49 -2.07
C LEU A 111 -0.86 0.63 -0.99
N VAL A 112 -1.40 1.84 -0.80
CA VAL A 112 -2.48 2.10 0.17
C VAL A 112 -3.71 1.25 -0.15
N GLU A 113 -4.11 1.21 -1.42
CA GLU A 113 -5.23 0.41 -1.88
C GLU A 113 -5.00 -1.08 -1.64
N LYS A 114 -3.82 -1.61 -1.99
CA LYS A 114 -3.46 -3.00 -1.74
C LYS A 114 -3.54 -3.32 -0.25
N ILE A 115 -2.97 -2.49 0.62
CA ILE A 115 -3.02 -2.70 2.07
C ILE A 115 -4.48 -2.69 2.57
N ASN A 116 -5.27 -1.69 2.16
CA ASN A 116 -6.66 -1.56 2.55
C ASN A 116 -7.55 -2.75 2.11
N ASN A 117 -7.17 -3.44 1.04
CA ASN A 117 -7.94 -4.53 0.45
C ASN A 117 -7.46 -5.92 0.90
N SER A 118 -6.16 -6.07 1.19
CA SER A 118 -5.56 -7.37 1.52
C SER A 118 -5.45 -7.65 3.01
N PHE A 119 -5.38 -6.62 3.86
CA PHE A 119 -5.08 -6.80 5.28
C PHE A 119 -6.36 -6.82 6.12
N THR A 120 -6.82 -8.02 6.49
CA THR A 120 -8.08 -8.18 7.24
C THR A 120 -7.92 -8.04 8.75
N ASN A 121 -6.71 -8.25 9.28
CA ASN A 121 -6.43 -8.28 10.72
C ASN A 121 -5.63 -7.05 11.20
N LEU A 122 -5.42 -6.08 10.31
CA LEU A 122 -4.58 -4.93 10.58
C LEU A 122 -5.23 -3.98 11.57
N THR A 123 -4.56 -3.79 12.70
CA THR A 123 -5.03 -2.92 13.79
C THR A 123 -4.42 -1.53 13.71
N HIS A 124 -3.15 -1.43 13.30
CA HIS A 124 -2.41 -0.17 13.30
C HIS A 124 -1.32 -0.11 12.24
N ILE A 125 -1.11 1.09 11.68
CA ILE A 125 -0.05 1.39 10.72
C ILE A 125 0.81 2.54 11.27
N ASN A 126 2.08 2.27 11.51
CA ASN A 126 3.05 3.32 11.82
C ASN A 126 3.70 3.80 10.53
N VAL A 127 3.45 5.04 10.14
CA VAL A 127 4.16 5.68 9.04
C VAL A 127 5.30 6.52 9.62
N ARG A 128 6.52 6.26 9.15
CA ARG A 128 7.73 6.99 9.50
C ARG A 128 8.36 7.57 8.25
N LEU A 129 8.76 8.83 8.33
CA LEU A 129 9.58 9.46 7.30
C LEU A 129 10.98 9.73 7.85
N GLU A 130 11.97 9.30 7.09
CA GLU A 130 13.28 9.94 7.17
C GLU A 130 13.20 11.27 6.42
N ILE A 131 13.64 12.36 7.03
CA ILE A 131 13.76 13.65 6.33
C ILE A 131 15.20 14.12 6.35
N ASP A 132 15.65 14.69 5.25
CA ASP A 132 16.86 15.50 5.25
C ASP A 132 16.51 16.99 5.52
N PHE A 133 17.49 17.77 5.95
CA PHE A 133 17.31 19.21 6.22
C PHE A 133 16.91 20.04 4.98
N SER A 134 16.93 19.44 3.79
CA SER A 134 16.86 20.13 2.50
C SER A 134 15.46 20.30 1.95
N ASN A 135 14.44 19.53 2.39
CA ASN A 135 13.13 19.66 1.72
C ASN A 135 11.87 19.16 2.46
N PHE A 136 10.92 20.08 2.70
CA PHE A 136 9.54 19.75 3.09
C PHE A 136 8.77 18.97 2.01
N GLN A 137 9.22 19.04 0.75
CA GLN A 137 8.59 18.35 -0.37
C GLN A 137 8.58 16.83 -0.16
N GLN A 138 9.57 16.31 0.58
CA GLN A 138 9.70 14.89 0.93
C GLN A 138 8.50 14.32 1.69
N ILE A 139 7.80 15.15 2.47
CA ILE A 139 6.65 14.71 3.27
C ILE A 139 5.39 14.54 2.42
N LYS A 140 5.36 15.09 1.20
CA LYS A 140 4.15 15.06 0.35
C LYS A 140 3.67 13.65 0.04
N LEU A 141 4.59 12.71 -0.19
CA LEU A 141 4.23 11.32 -0.49
C LEU A 141 3.49 10.64 0.67
N ALA A 142 3.78 11.03 1.91
CA ALA A 142 3.06 10.53 3.07
C ALA A 142 1.59 11.00 3.13
N ALA A 143 1.19 12.00 2.33
CA ALA A 143 -0.19 12.43 2.27
C ALA A 143 -1.12 11.32 1.75
N CYS A 144 -0.65 10.43 0.87
CA CYS A 144 -1.49 9.35 0.35
C CYS A 144 -1.89 8.34 1.43
N PHE A 145 -1.11 8.20 2.50
CA PHE A 145 -1.45 7.34 3.65
C PHE A 145 -2.63 7.83 4.48
N LEU A 146 -3.08 9.07 4.28
CA LEU A 146 -4.33 9.54 4.88
C LEU A 146 -5.55 8.74 4.40
N ALA A 147 -5.43 7.98 3.30
CA ALA A 147 -6.47 7.08 2.80
C ALA A 147 -6.46 5.67 3.44
N PHE A 148 -5.57 5.37 4.39
CA PHE A 148 -5.65 4.11 5.13
C PHE A 148 -6.96 4.00 5.92
N LYS A 149 -7.58 2.81 5.87
CA LYS A 149 -8.80 2.47 6.61
C LYS A 149 -8.52 2.08 8.06
N ALA A 150 -7.37 1.47 8.32
CA ALA A 150 -6.91 1.12 9.66
C ALA A 150 -6.46 2.36 10.43
N HIS A 151 -6.33 2.24 11.76
CA HIS A 151 -5.69 3.28 12.55
C HIS A 151 -4.24 3.48 12.09
N TRP A 152 -3.81 4.74 12.05
CA TRP A 152 -2.46 5.08 11.66
C TRP A 152 -1.90 6.21 12.49
N SER A 153 -0.57 6.23 12.61
CA SER A 153 0.20 7.33 13.19
C SER A 153 1.30 7.74 12.24
N LEU A 154 1.63 9.03 12.24
CA LEU A 154 2.62 9.61 11.36
C LEU A 154 3.72 10.24 12.19
N SER A 155 4.97 9.91 11.89
CA SER A 155 6.15 10.49 12.53
C SER A 155 7.26 10.72 11.52
N TYR A 156 8.21 11.56 11.88
CA TYR A 156 9.43 11.75 11.10
C TYR A 156 10.65 11.77 12.02
N TYR A 157 11.82 11.47 11.47
CA TYR A 157 13.11 11.72 12.10
C TYR A 157 14.06 12.34 11.08
N ILE A 158 15.07 13.05 11.58
CA ILE A 158 16.04 13.71 10.70
C ILE A 158 17.18 12.73 10.45
N GLU A 159 17.69 12.68 9.22
CA GLU A 159 18.91 11.94 8.89
C GLU A 159 20.03 12.30 9.91
N ASP A 160 20.74 11.29 10.41
CA ASP A 160 21.73 11.37 11.50
C ASP A 160 21.22 11.75 12.90
N ASN A 161 19.90 11.94 13.08
CA ASN A 161 19.27 12.18 14.36
C ASN A 161 18.01 11.31 14.55
N PRO A 162 18.13 10.12 15.16
CA PRO A 162 17.06 9.13 15.23
C PRO A 162 15.94 9.49 16.24
N ILE A 163 15.82 10.76 16.64
CA ILE A 163 14.71 11.24 17.46
C ILE A 163 13.46 11.29 16.58
N LEU A 164 12.45 10.51 16.98
CA LEU A 164 11.14 10.49 16.33
C LEU A 164 10.27 11.66 16.80
N PHE A 165 9.79 12.44 15.84
CA PHE A 165 8.84 13.53 16.03
C PHE A 165 7.47 13.11 15.49
N GLU A 166 6.49 13.00 16.38
CA GLU A 166 5.12 12.69 15.98
C GLU A 166 4.44 13.88 15.28
N ILE A 167 3.75 13.62 14.16
CA ILE A 167 2.93 14.61 13.48
C ILE A 167 1.51 14.52 14.02
N SER A 168 1.18 15.43 14.94
CA SER A 168 -0.17 15.57 15.49
C SER A 168 -1.22 15.77 14.40
N THR A 169 -2.34 15.06 14.52
CA THR A 169 -3.48 15.12 13.58
C THR A 169 -4.15 16.50 13.51
N GLN A 170 -3.92 17.36 14.51
CA GLN A 170 -4.43 18.73 14.59
C GLN A 170 -3.37 19.80 14.29
N GLY A 171 -2.11 19.36 14.11
CA GLY A 171 -0.95 20.23 13.92
C GLY A 171 -0.90 20.89 12.54
N TYR A 172 -0.08 21.94 12.43
CA TYR A 172 0.13 22.68 11.18
C TYR A 172 0.59 21.77 10.02
N LEU A 173 1.52 20.85 10.30
CA LEU A 173 2.03 19.91 9.31
C LEU A 173 0.92 19.01 8.74
N MET A 174 0.07 18.46 9.61
CA MET A 174 -1.06 17.64 9.17
C MET A 174 -2.04 18.43 8.29
N ARG A 175 -2.30 19.71 8.60
CA ARG A 175 -3.16 20.56 7.73
C ARG A 175 -2.58 20.71 6.33
N ARG A 176 -1.26 20.88 6.21
CA ARG A 176 -0.58 20.92 4.90
C ARG A 176 -0.69 19.58 4.17
N LEU A 177 -0.51 18.46 4.88
CA LEU A 177 -0.64 17.13 4.28
C LEU A 177 -2.05 16.83 3.81
N ARG A 178 -3.09 17.24 4.55
CA ARG A 178 -4.48 17.16 4.07
C ARG A 178 -4.69 17.94 2.78
N GLY A 179 -4.08 19.13 2.67
CA GLY A 179 -4.10 19.91 1.43
C GLY A 179 -3.42 19.20 0.26
N VAL A 180 -2.28 18.52 0.50
CA VAL A 180 -1.61 17.68 -0.51
C VAL A 180 -2.48 16.48 -0.88
N TYR A 181 -3.04 15.78 0.10
CA TYR A 181 -3.92 14.63 -0.11
C TYR A 181 -5.12 14.99 -1.00
N HIS A 182 -5.80 16.10 -0.71
CA HIS A 182 -6.93 16.56 -1.53
C HIS A 182 -6.56 16.96 -2.95
N ARG A 183 -5.32 17.42 -3.17
CA ARG A 183 -4.85 17.84 -4.48
C ARG A 183 -4.34 16.67 -5.32
N ASP A 184 -3.60 15.75 -4.70
CA ASP A 184 -2.76 14.79 -5.41
C ASP A 184 -3.23 13.33 -5.23
N CYS A 185 -3.84 12.98 -4.09
CA CYS A 185 -4.13 11.58 -3.73
C CYS A 185 -5.65 11.28 -3.67
N LYS A 186 -6.52 12.30 -3.66
CA LYS A 186 -7.98 12.14 -3.61
C LYS A 186 -8.57 12.33 -5.00
N SER A 187 -8.67 11.25 -5.76
CA SER A 187 -9.38 11.17 -7.04
C SER A 187 -10.86 10.87 -6.85
#